data_AF-A0A525KAS4-F1
#
_entry.id   AF-A0A525KAS4-F1
#
_cell.length_a   1.000
_cell.length_b   1.000
_cell.length_c   1.000
_cell.angle_alpha   90.00
_cell.angle_beta   90.00
_cell.angle_gamma   90.00
#
_symmetry.space_group_name_H-M   'P 1'
#
loop_
_entity.id
_entity.type
_entity.pdbx_description
1 polymer ?
#
loop_
_entity_poly.entity_id
_entity_poly.type
_entity_poly.pdbx_seq_one_letter_code
_entity_poly.pdbx_strand_id
1 'polypeptide(L)'
;MPKLLNEDQVTAYRERGYHFPIEALSAGEVAGFRRKLEDYEAASGGPIKAEMRHRSHVLFTWIDEMIRHPKILDAIEDLLGPDILCWNTSFFIKEAHDPGFVSWHQDATYWGLSSSDVATAWIAMSPANKVSGCMKFIAGTHRQQVKHEDTFDQNNLLTRGQEIAVEVDEAKAVYVELKPGQASLHHVLLFHGSEPNRSDDRRIGLAIRYIPTHLQQAVGARDWATLVRGKDNYGHFLPSYVPRRDLEPEALVFHKEVSEEQVRVLYRGTGKSAYRA
;
A
#
# COMPACT_ATOMS: atom_id res chain seq x y z
N MET A 1 -14.89 5.78 -20.33
CA MET A 1 -13.58 6.16 -19.78
C MET A 1 -12.53 5.30 -20.46
N PRO A 2 -11.28 5.75 -20.64
CA PRO A 2 -10.22 4.89 -21.19
C PRO A 2 -10.01 3.69 -20.26
N LYS A 3 -10.09 2.47 -20.80
CA LYS A 3 -9.71 1.24 -20.07
C LYS A 3 -8.21 1.03 -20.21
N LEU A 4 -7.53 0.73 -19.11
CA LEU A 4 -6.11 0.33 -19.14
C LEU A 4 -5.96 -1.18 -19.19
N LEU A 5 -6.79 -1.91 -18.45
CA LEU A 5 -6.85 -3.37 -18.45
C LEU A 5 -7.96 -3.85 -19.39
N ASN A 6 -7.63 -4.82 -20.24
CA ASN A 6 -8.63 -5.52 -21.04
C ASN A 6 -9.39 -6.57 -20.23
N GLU A 7 -10.46 -7.12 -20.80
CA GLU A 7 -11.34 -8.08 -20.11
C GLU A 7 -10.61 -9.35 -19.65
N ASP A 8 -9.66 -9.85 -20.43
CA ASP A 8 -8.85 -11.02 -20.07
C ASP A 8 -7.93 -10.71 -18.88
N GLN A 9 -7.33 -9.52 -18.84
CA GLN A 9 -6.49 -9.07 -17.73
C GLN A 9 -7.31 -8.91 -16.44
N VAL A 10 -8.51 -8.34 -16.52
CA VAL A 10 -9.43 -8.23 -15.39
C VAL A 10 -9.86 -9.61 -14.91
N THR A 11 -10.25 -10.51 -15.84
CA THR A 11 -10.63 -11.89 -15.52
C THR A 11 -9.49 -12.63 -14.82
N ALA A 12 -8.28 -12.52 -15.37
CA ALA A 12 -7.12 -13.16 -14.79
C ALA A 12 -6.70 -12.55 -13.44
N TYR A 13 -6.95 -11.25 -13.20
CA TYR A 13 -6.83 -10.64 -11.87
C TYR A 13 -7.83 -11.25 -10.88
N ARG A 14 -9.09 -11.46 -11.28
CA ARG A 14 -10.10 -12.10 -10.41
C ARG A 14 -9.75 -13.54 -10.08
N GLU A 15 -9.15 -14.26 -11.02
CA GLU A 15 -8.74 -15.65 -10.83
C GLU A 15 -7.49 -15.81 -9.96
N ARG A 16 -6.45 -15.00 -10.25
CA ARG A 16 -5.13 -15.11 -9.62
C ARG A 16 -4.92 -14.18 -8.43
N GLY A 17 -5.72 -13.12 -8.32
CA GLY A 17 -5.67 -12.11 -7.27
C GLY A 17 -4.63 -11.00 -7.51
N TYR A 18 -3.98 -10.96 -8.68
CA TYR A 18 -3.00 -9.92 -9.02
C TYR A 18 -2.90 -9.65 -10.53
N HIS A 19 -2.29 -8.51 -10.87
CA HIS A 19 -1.87 -8.15 -12.23
C HIS A 19 -0.57 -7.32 -12.19
N PHE A 20 0.44 -7.71 -12.98
CA PHE A 20 1.68 -6.96 -13.15
C PHE A 20 2.42 -7.42 -14.43
N PRO A 21 3.34 -6.60 -14.98
CA PRO A 21 3.56 -5.19 -14.64
C PRO A 21 2.51 -4.27 -15.29
N ILE A 22 2.29 -3.11 -14.67
CA ILE A 22 1.61 -1.96 -15.28
C ILE A 22 2.61 -0.84 -15.48
N GLU A 23 2.66 -0.25 -16.67
CA GLU A 23 3.45 0.96 -16.97
C GLU A 23 2.77 2.20 -16.40
N ALA A 24 2.84 2.37 -15.08
CA ALA A 24 2.09 3.38 -14.34
C ALA A 24 2.67 4.79 -14.49
N LEU A 25 3.99 4.95 -14.37
CA LEU A 25 4.69 6.23 -14.43
C LEU A 25 5.79 6.19 -15.51
N SER A 26 6.01 7.31 -16.17
CA SER A 26 7.17 7.51 -17.04
C SER A 26 8.48 7.56 -16.24
N ALA A 27 9.60 7.38 -16.92
CA ALA A 27 10.93 7.49 -16.31
C ALA A 27 11.18 8.86 -15.64
N GLY A 28 10.64 9.94 -16.21
CA GLY A 28 10.75 11.28 -15.64
C GLY A 28 9.91 11.45 -14.37
N GLU A 29 8.68 10.96 -14.36
CA GLU A 29 7.78 11.01 -13.21
C GLU A 29 8.34 10.23 -12.02
N VAL A 30 8.74 8.97 -12.23
CA VAL A 30 9.28 8.16 -11.14
C VAL A 30 10.59 8.73 -10.59
N ALA A 31 11.47 9.25 -11.45
CA ALA A 31 12.69 9.92 -11.01
C ALA A 31 12.38 11.20 -10.22
N GLY A 32 11.34 11.94 -10.62
CA GLY A 32 10.85 13.11 -9.89
C GLY A 32 10.34 12.74 -8.49
N PHE A 33 9.48 11.73 -8.38
CA PHE A 33 8.95 11.29 -7.08
C PHE A 33 10.03 10.71 -6.16
N ARG A 34 10.97 9.92 -6.69
CA ARG A 34 12.12 9.41 -5.92
C ARG A 34 12.94 10.57 -5.36
N ARG A 35 13.24 11.58 -6.19
CA ARG A 35 13.98 12.77 -5.77
C ARG A 35 13.24 13.56 -4.68
N LYS A 36 11.92 13.74 -4.77
CA LYS A 36 11.14 14.43 -3.74
C LYS A 36 11.23 13.74 -2.36
N LEU A 37 11.27 12.41 -2.33
CA LEU A 37 11.53 11.64 -1.10
C LEU A 37 12.95 11.90 -0.58
N GLU A 38 13.95 11.75 -1.44
CA GLU A 38 15.38 11.90 -1.09
C GLU A 38 15.71 13.34 -0.64
N ASP A 39 15.13 14.35 -1.28
CA ASP A 39 15.27 15.77 -0.92
C ASP A 39 14.67 16.04 0.47
N TYR A 40 13.50 15.46 0.77
CA TYR A 40 12.91 15.55 2.11
C TYR A 40 13.79 14.89 3.17
N GLU A 41 14.31 13.69 2.90
CA GLU A 41 15.19 12.96 3.82
C GLU A 41 16.49 13.72 4.07
N ALA A 42 17.09 14.29 3.01
CA ALA A 42 18.27 15.13 3.11
C ALA A 42 18.01 16.40 3.94
N ALA A 43 16.89 17.09 3.71
CA ALA A 43 16.52 18.30 4.43
C ALA A 43 16.14 18.04 5.91
N SER A 44 15.57 16.87 6.21
CA SER A 44 15.17 16.47 7.57
C SER A 44 16.28 15.76 8.35
N GLY A 45 17.41 15.45 7.71
CA GLY A 45 18.58 14.85 8.34
C GLY A 45 18.46 13.35 8.61
N GLY A 46 17.59 12.64 7.90
CA GLY A 46 17.39 11.21 8.09
C GLY A 46 16.26 10.63 7.23
N PRO A 47 16.04 9.30 7.30
CA PRO A 47 14.98 8.64 6.56
C PRO A 47 13.59 9.14 6.98
N ILE A 48 12.60 8.97 6.10
CA ILE A 48 11.22 9.28 6.44
C ILE A 48 10.79 8.55 7.71
N LYS A 49 10.26 9.33 8.66
CA LYS A 49 9.85 8.84 9.98
C LYS A 49 8.80 7.76 9.86
N ALA A 50 8.85 6.76 10.74
CA ALA A 50 8.00 5.58 10.69
C ALA A 50 6.50 5.94 10.64
N GLU A 51 6.05 6.90 11.44
CA GLU A 51 4.67 7.37 11.45
C GLU A 51 4.26 8.04 10.13
N MET A 52 5.18 8.75 9.47
CA MET A 52 4.94 9.43 8.20
C MET A 52 4.98 8.48 7.01
N ARG A 53 5.44 7.23 7.19
CA ARG A 53 5.37 6.21 6.14
C ARG A 53 3.94 5.85 5.80
N HIS A 54 3.01 5.96 6.74
CA HIS A 54 1.58 5.65 6.57
C HIS A 54 0.76 6.91 6.31
N ARG A 55 -0.28 6.82 5.46
CA ARG A 55 -1.12 7.96 5.04
C ARG A 55 -0.32 9.18 4.57
N SER A 56 0.84 8.93 3.98
CA SER A 56 1.77 9.93 3.48
C SER A 56 1.16 10.88 2.43
N HIS A 57 0.11 10.45 1.71
CA HIS A 57 -0.66 11.31 0.79
C HIS A 57 -1.32 12.51 1.45
N VAL A 58 -1.57 12.46 2.76
CA VAL A 58 -2.11 13.60 3.51
C VAL A 58 -1.01 14.62 3.86
N LEU A 59 0.24 14.15 3.94
CA LEU A 59 1.39 14.96 4.36
C LEU A 59 2.11 15.62 3.19
N PHE A 60 2.10 14.99 2.02
CA PHE A 60 2.92 15.39 0.88
C PHE A 60 2.07 15.56 -0.37
N THR A 61 2.13 16.75 -0.96
CA THR A 61 1.43 17.13 -2.20
C THR A 61 1.77 16.20 -3.36
N TRP A 62 3.02 15.75 -3.44
CA TRP A 62 3.49 14.85 -4.49
C TRP A 62 3.00 13.42 -4.34
N ILE A 63 2.60 13.01 -3.13
CA ILE A 63 1.97 11.70 -2.93
C ILE A 63 0.47 11.82 -3.21
N ASP A 64 -0.19 12.94 -2.85
CA ASP A 64 -1.57 13.22 -3.31
C ASP A 64 -1.65 13.24 -4.85
N GLU A 65 -0.66 13.81 -5.53
CA GLU A 65 -0.51 13.76 -6.98
C GLU A 65 -0.45 12.30 -7.49
N MET A 66 0.37 11.44 -6.86
CA MET A 66 0.54 10.04 -7.26
C MET A 66 -0.73 9.21 -7.06
N ILE A 67 -1.46 9.38 -5.94
CA ILE A 67 -2.71 8.62 -5.72
C ILE A 67 -3.81 9.00 -6.72
N ARG A 68 -3.69 10.16 -7.37
CA ARG A 68 -4.60 10.67 -8.40
C ARG A 68 -4.11 10.43 -9.82
N HIS A 69 -2.98 9.76 -10.00
CA HIS A 69 -2.37 9.61 -11.31
C HIS A 69 -3.32 8.87 -12.29
N PRO A 70 -3.62 9.43 -13.48
CA PRO A 70 -4.66 8.90 -14.37
C PRO A 70 -4.48 7.43 -14.72
N LYS A 71 -3.26 7.00 -15.10
CA LYS A 71 -3.01 5.59 -15.44
C LYS A 71 -3.22 4.64 -14.27
N ILE A 72 -2.91 5.06 -13.04
CA ILE A 72 -3.13 4.22 -11.85
C ILE A 72 -4.64 4.08 -11.64
N LEU A 73 -5.35 5.21 -11.64
CA LEU A 73 -6.80 5.20 -11.43
C LEU A 73 -7.57 4.51 -12.56
N ASP A 74 -7.12 4.56 -13.82
CA ASP A 74 -7.74 3.82 -14.93
C ASP A 74 -7.64 2.32 -14.70
N ALA A 75 -6.47 1.82 -14.27
CA ALA A 75 -6.30 0.41 -13.93
C ALA A 75 -7.14 -0.02 -12.72
N ILE A 76 -7.27 0.87 -11.73
CA ILE A 76 -8.07 0.61 -10.53
C ILE A 76 -9.57 0.66 -10.85
N GLU A 77 -10.02 1.57 -11.70
CA GLU A 77 -11.41 1.65 -12.15
C GLU A 77 -11.85 0.38 -12.87
N ASP A 78 -10.97 -0.18 -13.71
CA ASP A 78 -11.22 -1.47 -14.39
C ASP A 78 -11.44 -2.63 -13.38
N LEU A 79 -10.97 -2.48 -12.13
CA LEU A 79 -11.12 -3.48 -11.06
C LEU A 79 -12.20 -3.13 -10.03
N LEU A 80 -12.36 -1.87 -9.62
CA LEU A 80 -13.24 -1.50 -8.50
C LEU A 80 -14.50 -0.74 -8.95
N GLY A 81 -14.56 -0.34 -10.22
CA GLY A 81 -15.61 0.55 -10.72
C GLY A 81 -15.25 2.04 -10.59
N PRO A 82 -16.18 2.94 -10.96
CA PRO A 82 -15.86 4.34 -11.24
C PRO A 82 -15.73 5.24 -10.01
N ASP A 83 -16.26 4.82 -8.86
CA ASP A 83 -16.31 5.63 -7.64
C ASP A 83 -15.27 5.13 -6.63
N ILE A 84 -14.13 5.82 -6.58
CA ILE A 84 -12.91 5.32 -5.94
C ILE A 84 -12.43 6.28 -4.86
N LEU A 85 -12.17 5.70 -3.68
CA LEU A 85 -11.47 6.33 -2.58
C LEU A 85 -10.04 5.78 -2.49
N CYS A 86 -9.06 6.64 -2.23
CA CYS A 86 -7.77 6.23 -1.66
C CYS A 86 -7.92 6.17 -0.15
N TRP A 87 -7.85 4.96 0.40
CA TRP A 87 -8.01 4.70 1.83
C TRP A 87 -6.69 4.85 2.61
N ASN A 88 -5.58 4.40 2.02
CA ASN A 88 -4.28 4.48 2.69
C ASN A 88 -3.10 4.49 1.71
N THR A 89 -1.99 5.10 2.11
CA THR A 89 -0.69 4.95 1.45
C THR A 89 0.35 4.44 2.43
N SER A 90 1.26 3.57 2.02
CA SER A 90 2.40 3.20 2.86
C SER A 90 3.68 3.02 2.07
N PHE A 91 4.75 3.63 2.57
CA PHE A 91 6.09 3.34 2.09
C PHE A 91 6.58 1.99 2.60
N PHE A 92 7.14 1.20 1.68
CA PHE A 92 7.93 0.01 1.97
C PHE A 92 9.34 0.23 1.41
N ILE A 93 10.15 0.89 2.21
CA ILE A 93 11.54 1.18 1.88
C ILE A 93 12.43 0.15 2.57
N LYS A 94 13.36 -0.43 1.81
CA LYS A 94 14.45 -1.24 2.34
C LYS A 94 15.76 -0.62 1.90
N GLU A 95 16.59 -0.22 2.84
CA GLU A 95 17.90 0.38 2.53
C GLU A 95 18.82 -0.64 1.82
N ALA A 96 19.95 -0.17 1.28
CA ALA A 96 20.96 -1.09 0.75
C ALA A 96 21.40 -2.08 1.85
N HIS A 97 21.46 -3.38 1.52
CA HIS A 97 21.78 -4.47 2.45
C HIS A 97 20.88 -4.57 3.70
N ASP A 98 19.66 -4.03 3.65
CA ASP A 98 18.70 -4.06 4.75
C ASP A 98 18.16 -5.49 5.00
N PRO A 99 18.28 -6.04 6.23
CA PRO A 99 17.76 -7.36 6.58
C PRO A 99 16.23 -7.41 6.67
N GLY A 100 15.55 -6.26 6.57
CA GLY A 100 14.12 -6.11 6.71
C GLY A 100 13.32 -6.92 5.67
N PHE A 101 12.33 -7.67 6.14
CA PHE A 101 11.48 -8.53 5.32
C PHE A 101 9.99 -8.26 5.55
N VAL A 102 9.15 -8.86 4.70
CA VAL A 102 7.70 -8.94 4.91
C VAL A 102 7.36 -10.43 4.84
N SER A 103 6.91 -11.00 5.95
CA SER A 103 6.45 -12.39 6.02
C SER A 103 5.25 -12.61 5.10
N TRP A 104 4.93 -13.88 4.84
CA TRP A 104 3.71 -14.23 4.15
C TRP A 104 2.51 -13.74 4.96
N HIS A 105 1.67 -12.91 4.35
CA HIS A 105 0.51 -12.32 5.01
C HIS A 105 -0.61 -12.03 4.01
N GLN A 106 -1.78 -11.71 4.56
CA GLN A 106 -2.87 -11.01 3.90
C GLN A 106 -2.98 -9.62 4.51
N ASP A 107 -3.15 -8.62 3.66
CA ASP A 107 -3.19 -7.20 4.06
C ASP A 107 -4.38 -6.92 5.01
N ALA A 108 -5.58 -7.45 4.69
CA ALA A 108 -6.84 -7.04 5.30
C ALA A 108 -7.02 -7.44 6.78
N THR A 109 -6.18 -8.35 7.29
CA THR A 109 -6.41 -9.11 8.52
C THR A 109 -6.78 -8.25 9.72
N TYR A 110 -6.21 -7.05 9.82
CA TYR A 110 -6.41 -6.14 10.96
C TYR A 110 -7.05 -4.81 10.57
N TRP A 111 -7.51 -4.66 9.33
CA TRP A 111 -8.00 -3.37 8.82
C TRP A 111 -9.46 -3.11 9.18
N GLY A 112 -10.26 -4.16 9.30
CA GLY A 112 -11.63 -4.05 9.79
C GLY A 112 -12.60 -3.35 8.82
N LEU A 113 -12.36 -3.48 7.52
CA LEU A 113 -13.28 -3.04 6.47
C LEU A 113 -14.44 -4.05 6.29
N SER A 114 -15.59 -3.57 5.82
CA SER A 114 -16.80 -4.39 5.64
C SER A 114 -16.73 -5.39 4.48
N SER A 115 -15.83 -5.19 3.52
CA SER A 115 -15.56 -6.07 2.39
C SER A 115 -14.05 -6.14 2.11
N SER A 116 -13.63 -7.19 1.41
CA SER A 116 -12.29 -7.35 0.85
C SER A 116 -12.12 -6.73 -0.54
N ASP A 117 -13.10 -5.98 -1.05
CA ASP A 117 -13.04 -5.27 -2.34
C ASP A 117 -12.06 -4.09 -2.27
N VAL A 118 -10.79 -4.41 -2.08
CA VAL A 118 -9.67 -3.48 -1.94
C VAL A 118 -8.59 -3.92 -2.92
N ALA A 119 -8.18 -3.00 -3.78
CA ALA A 119 -7.07 -3.20 -4.69
C ALA A 119 -5.88 -2.36 -4.20
N THR A 120 -4.77 -3.03 -3.92
CA THR A 120 -3.51 -2.36 -3.63
C THR A 120 -2.75 -2.16 -4.94
N ALA A 121 -2.41 -0.92 -5.26
CA ALA A 121 -1.40 -0.61 -6.27
C ALA A 121 -0.04 -0.41 -5.57
N TRP A 122 0.93 -1.26 -5.88
CA TRP A 122 2.30 -1.11 -5.39
C TRP A 122 3.16 -0.53 -6.51
N ILE A 123 3.66 0.69 -6.32
CA ILE A 123 4.44 1.43 -7.33
C ILE A 123 5.92 1.32 -7.02
N ALA A 124 6.70 0.84 -7.98
CA ALA A 124 8.15 0.74 -7.88
C ALA A 124 8.79 2.11 -8.14
N MET A 125 9.42 2.72 -7.13
CA MET A 125 10.19 3.95 -7.28
C MET A 125 11.70 3.70 -7.46
N SER A 126 12.12 2.46 -7.27
CA SER A 126 13.45 1.94 -7.59
C SER A 126 13.32 0.51 -8.15
N PRO A 127 14.40 -0.10 -8.68
CA PRO A 127 14.34 -1.48 -9.15
C PRO A 127 13.89 -2.45 -8.06
N ALA A 128 12.81 -3.18 -8.31
CA ALA A 128 12.32 -4.25 -7.44
C ALA A 128 12.57 -5.58 -8.14
N ASN A 129 13.61 -6.30 -7.74
CA ASN A 129 13.97 -7.61 -8.30
C ASN A 129 14.26 -8.59 -7.16
N LYS A 130 14.60 -9.84 -7.49
CA LYS A 130 14.90 -10.85 -6.45
C LYS A 130 16.09 -10.50 -5.54
N VAL A 131 17.01 -9.66 -6.01
CA VAL A 131 18.17 -9.18 -5.23
C VAL A 131 17.75 -8.05 -4.28
N SER A 132 16.94 -7.10 -4.75
CA SER A 132 16.44 -5.98 -3.93
C SER A 132 15.21 -6.30 -3.08
N GLY A 133 14.75 -7.56 -3.11
CA GLY A 133 13.65 -8.05 -2.31
C GLY A 133 12.29 -7.60 -2.85
N CYS A 134 12.00 -7.90 -4.12
CA CYS A 134 10.69 -7.69 -4.71
C CYS A 134 9.59 -8.48 -3.96
N MET A 135 8.34 -8.11 -4.20
CA MET A 135 7.22 -8.89 -3.67
C MET A 135 7.18 -10.28 -4.31
N LYS A 136 6.62 -11.24 -3.58
CA LYS A 136 6.27 -12.59 -4.06
C LYS A 136 4.82 -12.90 -3.73
N PHE A 137 4.13 -13.58 -4.64
CA PHE A 137 2.69 -13.89 -4.59
C PHE A 137 2.41 -15.38 -4.71
N ILE A 138 1.33 -15.85 -4.07
CA ILE A 138 0.73 -17.17 -4.36
C ILE A 138 -0.62 -16.96 -5.05
N ALA A 139 -0.70 -17.30 -6.34
CA ALA A 139 -1.89 -17.10 -7.15
C ALA A 139 -3.14 -17.78 -6.57
N GLY A 140 -4.27 -17.07 -6.59
CA GLY A 140 -5.59 -17.62 -6.25
C GLY A 140 -5.89 -17.77 -4.77
N THR A 141 -4.96 -17.37 -3.89
CA THR A 141 -5.10 -17.47 -2.42
C THR A 141 -6.02 -16.40 -1.82
N HIS A 142 -6.38 -15.38 -2.59
CA HIS A 142 -7.21 -14.25 -2.15
C HIS A 142 -8.68 -14.59 -1.92
N ARG A 143 -9.10 -15.84 -2.15
CA ARG A 143 -10.50 -16.27 -2.06
C ARG A 143 -11.04 -16.41 -0.64
N GLN A 144 -10.15 -16.52 0.34
CA GLN A 144 -10.54 -16.63 1.75
C GLN A 144 -9.45 -16.04 2.65
N GLN A 145 -9.87 -15.47 3.77
CA GLN A 145 -8.94 -15.07 4.82
C GLN A 145 -8.53 -16.29 5.65
N VAL A 146 -7.24 -16.37 6.00
CA VAL A 146 -6.69 -17.40 6.87
C VAL A 146 -6.23 -16.80 8.20
N LYS A 147 -6.00 -17.68 9.18
CA LYS A 147 -5.48 -17.29 10.49
C LYS A 147 -4.11 -16.64 10.34
N HIS A 148 -3.86 -15.60 11.12
CA HIS A 148 -2.54 -15.00 11.27
C HIS A 148 -2.06 -15.10 12.71
N GLU A 149 -0.75 -15.09 12.90
CA GLU A 149 -0.09 -15.03 14.19
C GLU A 149 0.82 -13.80 14.25
N ASP A 150 0.80 -13.09 15.38
CA ASP A 150 1.63 -11.91 15.58
C ASP A 150 3.00 -12.33 16.14
N THR A 151 4.07 -12.07 15.39
CA THR A 151 5.43 -12.37 15.83
C THR A 151 6.11 -11.17 16.47
N PHE A 152 5.71 -9.95 16.09
CA PHE A 152 6.39 -8.70 16.41
C PHE A 152 7.92 -8.73 16.12
N ASP A 153 8.36 -9.50 15.13
CA ASP A 153 9.77 -9.54 14.70
C ASP A 153 10.25 -8.14 14.29
N GLN A 154 11.42 -7.71 14.78
CA GLN A 154 11.98 -6.36 14.55
C GLN A 154 12.36 -6.07 13.11
N ASN A 155 12.70 -7.11 12.34
CA ASN A 155 13.03 -7.00 10.93
C ASN A 155 11.80 -7.15 10.03
N ASN A 156 10.64 -7.52 10.57
CA ASN A 156 9.42 -7.60 9.79
C ASN A 156 8.75 -6.21 9.69
N LEU A 157 8.62 -5.70 8.47
CA LEU A 157 8.06 -4.38 8.17
C LEU A 157 6.54 -4.30 8.41
N LEU A 158 5.88 -5.42 8.73
CA LEU A 158 4.46 -5.44 9.06
C LEU A 158 4.20 -4.92 10.49
N THR A 159 3.08 -4.23 10.65
CA THR A 159 2.72 -3.54 11.91
C THR A 159 2.74 -4.47 13.12
N ARG A 160 2.26 -5.71 13.00
CA ARG A 160 2.29 -6.72 14.09
C ARG A 160 3.34 -7.81 13.83
N GLY A 161 4.20 -7.65 12.83
CA GLY A 161 5.07 -8.71 12.34
C GLY A 161 4.28 -9.96 11.93
N GLN A 162 3.02 -9.80 11.55
CA GLN A 162 2.10 -10.92 11.42
C GLN A 162 2.48 -11.86 10.29
N GLU A 163 2.21 -13.15 10.47
CA GLU A 163 2.40 -14.15 9.44
C GLU A 163 1.17 -15.05 9.34
N ILE A 164 0.85 -15.54 8.14
CA ILE A 164 -0.21 -16.54 7.99
C ILE A 164 0.17 -17.84 8.70
N ALA A 165 -0.74 -18.36 9.50
CA ALA A 165 -0.58 -19.62 10.24
C ALA A 165 -0.99 -20.83 9.39
N VAL A 166 -0.57 -20.85 8.13
CA VAL A 166 -0.76 -21.95 7.18
C VAL A 166 0.53 -22.19 6.42
N GLU A 167 0.76 -23.43 5.99
CA GLU A 167 1.91 -23.75 5.16
C GLU A 167 1.78 -23.09 3.79
N VAL A 168 2.85 -22.41 3.36
CA VAL A 168 2.96 -21.80 2.04
C VAL A 168 3.91 -22.62 1.20
N ASP A 169 3.40 -23.14 0.08
CA ASP A 169 4.24 -23.78 -0.93
C ASP A 169 5.03 -22.71 -1.70
N GLU A 170 6.23 -22.39 -1.20
CA GLU A 170 7.12 -21.39 -1.81
C GLU A 170 7.53 -21.74 -3.25
N ALA A 171 7.47 -23.01 -3.66
CA ALA A 171 7.77 -23.39 -5.04
C ALA A 171 6.73 -22.83 -6.04
N LYS A 172 5.54 -22.45 -5.55
CA LYS A 172 4.49 -21.78 -6.34
C LYS A 172 4.58 -20.25 -6.31
N ALA A 173 5.56 -19.69 -5.60
CA ALA A 173 5.71 -18.26 -5.48
C ALA A 173 6.07 -17.60 -6.82
N VAL A 174 5.27 -16.60 -7.20
CA VAL A 174 5.52 -15.75 -8.35
C VAL A 174 6.21 -14.47 -7.86
N TYR A 175 7.44 -14.24 -8.31
CA TYR A 175 8.20 -13.03 -7.99
C TYR A 175 7.77 -11.87 -8.88
N VAL A 176 7.48 -10.74 -8.25
CA VAL A 176 6.92 -9.53 -8.87
C VAL A 176 8.06 -8.57 -9.18
N GLU A 177 8.85 -8.89 -10.20
CA GLU A 177 9.99 -8.05 -10.60
C GLU A 177 9.49 -6.85 -11.41
N LEU A 178 9.80 -5.64 -10.94
CA LEU A 178 9.34 -4.36 -11.49
C LEU A 178 10.51 -3.41 -11.72
N LYS A 179 10.47 -2.72 -12.85
CA LYS A 179 11.34 -1.57 -13.14
C LYS A 179 10.77 -0.30 -12.46
N PRO A 180 11.61 0.71 -12.17
CA PRO A 180 11.10 2.00 -11.72
C PRO A 180 10.02 2.55 -12.64
N GLY A 181 8.89 2.96 -12.04
CA GLY A 181 7.71 3.48 -12.72
C GLY A 181 6.66 2.41 -13.03
N GLN A 182 7.02 1.13 -12.93
CA GLN A 182 6.04 0.05 -13.03
C GLN A 182 5.30 -0.17 -11.72
N ALA A 183 4.13 -0.80 -11.82
CA ALA A 183 3.30 -1.16 -10.69
C ALA A 183 2.80 -2.61 -10.77
N SER A 184 2.47 -3.16 -9.59
CA SER A 184 1.60 -4.33 -9.47
C SER A 184 0.28 -3.95 -8.82
N LEU A 185 -0.79 -4.64 -9.21
CA LEU A 185 -2.08 -4.61 -8.53
C LEU A 185 -2.29 -5.94 -7.83
N HIS A 186 -2.75 -5.94 -6.59
CA HIS A 186 -3.12 -7.16 -5.88
C HIS A 186 -4.35 -6.98 -4.99
N HIS A 187 -5.10 -8.07 -4.87
CA HIS A 187 -6.21 -8.17 -3.95
C HIS A 187 -5.69 -8.25 -2.52
N VAL A 188 -6.39 -7.58 -1.61
CA VAL A 188 -5.99 -7.44 -0.19
C VAL A 188 -5.88 -8.76 0.59
N LEU A 189 -6.51 -9.82 0.08
CA LEU A 189 -6.41 -11.17 0.65
C LEU A 189 -5.36 -12.06 -0.04
N LEU A 190 -4.65 -11.58 -1.06
CA LEU A 190 -3.64 -12.40 -1.72
C LEU A 190 -2.48 -12.68 -0.76
N PHE A 191 -2.04 -13.94 -0.68
CA PHE A 191 -0.85 -14.28 0.10
C PHE A 191 0.37 -13.65 -0.57
N HIS A 192 1.06 -12.80 0.18
CA HIS A 192 2.23 -12.13 -0.32
C HIS A 192 3.27 -11.85 0.76
N GLY A 193 4.51 -11.70 0.33
CA GLY A 193 5.66 -11.39 1.18
C GLY A 193 6.78 -10.74 0.37
N SER A 194 7.89 -10.40 1.02
CA SER A 194 9.10 -9.93 0.32
C SER A 194 10.37 -10.19 1.12
N GLU A 195 11.42 -10.59 0.41
CA GLU A 195 12.74 -10.90 0.97
C GLU A 195 13.53 -9.64 1.37
N PRO A 196 14.59 -9.76 2.19
CA PRO A 196 15.55 -8.69 2.45
C PRO A 196 16.13 -8.05 1.20
N ASN A 197 16.56 -6.78 1.30
CA ASN A 197 17.28 -6.12 0.22
C ASN A 197 18.77 -6.47 0.32
N ARG A 198 19.29 -7.21 -0.66
CA ARG A 198 20.72 -7.57 -0.74
C ARG A 198 21.50 -6.74 -1.76
N SER A 199 20.84 -5.78 -2.42
CA SER A 199 21.45 -4.92 -3.43
C SER A 199 22.15 -3.69 -2.81
N ASP A 200 22.95 -3.02 -3.63
CA ASP A 200 23.73 -1.83 -3.26
C ASP A 200 22.91 -0.52 -3.35
N ASP A 201 21.65 -0.59 -3.82
CA ASP A 201 20.71 0.55 -3.84
C ASP A 201 19.50 0.24 -2.94
N ARG A 202 18.75 1.29 -2.58
CA ARG A 202 17.51 1.17 -1.81
C ARG A 202 16.39 0.57 -2.67
N ARG A 203 15.55 -0.26 -2.07
CA ARG A 203 14.26 -0.67 -2.64
C ARG A 203 13.16 0.25 -2.13
N ILE A 204 12.61 1.11 -2.99
CA ILE A 204 11.58 2.10 -2.64
C ILE A 204 10.27 1.70 -3.33
N GLY A 205 9.26 1.39 -2.53
CA GLY A 205 7.91 1.15 -3.03
C GLY A 205 6.86 1.92 -2.25
N LEU A 206 5.84 2.39 -2.95
CA LEU A 206 4.65 2.97 -2.35
C LEU A 206 3.44 2.08 -2.62
N ALA A 207 2.81 1.59 -1.57
CA ALA A 207 1.54 0.87 -1.64
C ALA A 207 0.38 1.85 -1.46
N ILE A 208 -0.49 1.96 -2.46
CA ILE A 208 -1.71 2.78 -2.45
C ILE A 208 -2.92 1.85 -2.40
N ARG A 209 -3.79 2.01 -1.41
CA ARG A 209 -4.94 1.13 -1.16
C ARG A 209 -6.18 1.85 -1.61
N TYR A 210 -6.79 1.33 -2.67
CA TYR A 210 -8.03 1.88 -3.21
C TYR A 210 -9.21 1.01 -2.83
N ILE A 211 -10.33 1.68 -2.54
CA ILE A 211 -11.60 1.05 -2.19
C ILE A 211 -12.74 1.70 -2.98
N PRO A 212 -13.80 0.96 -3.35
CA PRO A 212 -15.00 1.58 -3.86
C PRO A 212 -15.76 2.29 -2.73
N THR A 213 -16.53 3.32 -3.07
CA THR A 213 -17.22 4.20 -2.10
C THR A 213 -18.24 3.50 -1.20
N HIS A 214 -18.72 2.31 -1.58
CA HIS A 214 -19.71 1.56 -0.81
C HIS A 214 -19.13 0.80 0.40
N LEU A 215 -17.81 0.67 0.53
CA LEU A 215 -17.20 0.06 1.73
C LEU A 215 -17.49 0.89 2.98
N GLN A 216 -17.36 0.25 4.13
CA GLN A 216 -17.54 0.85 5.45
C GLN A 216 -16.43 0.37 6.38
N GLN A 217 -16.12 1.19 7.39
CA GLN A 217 -15.34 0.72 8.53
C GLN A 217 -16.24 -0.13 9.44
N ALA A 218 -15.98 -1.43 9.52
CA ALA A 218 -16.71 -2.37 10.39
C ALA A 218 -16.12 -2.45 11.81
N VAL A 219 -14.83 -2.09 11.97
CA VAL A 219 -14.16 -2.08 13.27
C VAL A 219 -13.57 -0.69 13.56
N GLY A 220 -14.02 -0.06 14.63
CA GLY A 220 -13.61 1.31 14.97
C GLY A 220 -14.81 2.26 14.88
N ALA A 221 -14.67 3.47 15.42
CA ALA A 221 -15.78 4.42 15.51
C ALA A 221 -15.95 5.27 14.23
N ARG A 222 -14.85 5.54 13.54
CA ARG A 222 -14.78 6.40 12.34
C ARG A 222 -13.50 6.10 11.57
N ASP A 223 -13.50 6.41 10.29
CA ASP A 223 -12.32 6.33 9.42
C ASP A 223 -12.39 7.39 8.31
N TRP A 224 -11.27 7.64 7.64
CA TRP A 224 -11.11 8.66 6.61
C TRP A 224 -10.54 8.09 5.33
N ALA A 225 -11.01 8.62 4.20
CA ALA A 225 -10.49 8.30 2.89
C ALA A 225 -10.57 9.53 1.96
N THR A 226 -9.75 9.52 0.92
CA THR A 226 -9.66 10.59 -0.07
C THR A 226 -10.43 10.20 -1.32
N LEU A 227 -11.46 10.94 -1.72
CA LEU A 227 -12.09 10.75 -3.03
C LEU A 227 -11.10 11.11 -4.15
N VAL A 228 -10.80 10.13 -4.99
CA VAL A 228 -9.82 10.26 -6.08
C VAL A 228 -10.47 10.10 -7.46
N ARG A 229 -11.66 9.48 -7.55
CA ARG A 229 -12.45 9.41 -8.78
C ARG A 229 -13.94 9.23 -8.49
N GLY A 230 -14.79 9.74 -9.38
CA GLY A 230 -16.23 9.52 -9.31
C GLY A 230 -16.91 10.36 -8.23
N LYS A 231 -17.90 9.77 -7.55
CA LYS A 231 -18.72 10.42 -6.52
C LYS A 231 -18.88 9.50 -5.31
N ASP A 232 -18.84 10.08 -4.12
CA ASP A 232 -19.23 9.40 -2.89
C ASP A 232 -20.63 9.85 -2.46
N ASN A 233 -21.61 8.97 -2.65
CA ASN A 233 -23.00 9.19 -2.21
C ASN A 233 -23.30 8.44 -0.90
N TYR A 234 -22.34 7.69 -0.35
CA TYR A 234 -22.51 6.87 0.84
C TYR A 234 -22.07 7.60 2.10
N GLY A 235 -20.94 8.32 2.03
CA GLY A 235 -20.42 9.10 3.16
C GLY A 235 -20.00 8.23 4.35
N HIS A 236 -19.59 6.99 4.10
CA HIS A 236 -19.15 6.06 5.14
C HIS A 236 -17.75 6.38 5.70
N PHE A 237 -16.94 7.08 4.90
CA PHE A 237 -15.63 7.58 5.30
C PHE A 237 -15.67 9.10 5.38
N LEU A 238 -15.05 9.67 6.40
CA LEU A 238 -14.85 11.10 6.49
C LEU A 238 -13.82 11.54 5.43
N PRO A 239 -13.94 12.75 4.87
CA PRO A 239 -12.97 13.23 3.88
C PRO A 239 -11.61 13.46 4.55
N SER A 240 -10.55 12.87 3.96
CA SER A 240 -9.18 13.16 4.38
C SER A 240 -8.77 14.61 4.08
N TYR A 241 -7.83 15.14 4.87
CA TYR A 241 -7.15 16.38 4.53
C TYR A 241 -6.35 16.22 3.22
N VAL A 242 -6.44 17.21 2.33
CA VAL A 242 -5.69 17.27 1.07
C VAL A 242 -4.64 18.37 1.19
N PRO A 243 -3.33 18.04 1.18
CA PRO A 243 -2.28 19.02 1.39
C PRO A 243 -2.19 20.00 0.21
N ARG A 244 -2.03 21.29 0.54
CA ARG A 244 -1.69 22.36 -0.40
C ARG A 244 -0.19 22.61 -0.47
N ARG A 245 0.51 22.27 0.62
CA ARG A 245 1.96 22.31 0.75
C ARG A 245 2.42 21.14 1.60
N ASP A 246 3.62 20.65 1.33
CA ASP A 246 4.20 19.55 2.08
C ASP A 246 4.33 19.94 3.56
N LEU A 247 3.84 19.06 4.44
CA LEU A 247 3.99 19.15 5.89
C LEU A 247 3.40 20.42 6.51
N GLU A 248 2.33 20.98 5.93
CA GLU A 248 1.67 22.13 6.56
C GLU A 248 1.02 21.76 7.91
N PRO A 249 0.95 22.70 8.87
CA PRO A 249 0.56 22.39 10.25
C PRO A 249 -0.77 21.64 10.38
N GLU A 250 -1.76 21.99 9.57
CA GLU A 250 -3.08 21.38 9.56
C GLU A 250 -3.02 19.92 9.08
N ALA A 251 -2.19 19.62 8.08
CA ALA A 251 -1.96 18.27 7.59
C ALA A 251 -1.30 17.39 8.68
N LEU A 252 -0.34 17.95 9.43
CA LEU A 252 0.33 17.25 10.53
C LEU A 252 -0.63 16.94 11.68
N VAL A 253 -1.48 17.89 12.07
CA VAL A 253 -2.49 17.70 13.11
C VAL A 253 -3.49 16.61 12.70
N PHE A 254 -4.00 16.70 11.47
CA PHE A 254 -4.93 15.71 10.94
C PHE A 254 -4.28 14.32 10.84
N HIS A 255 -3.07 14.23 10.29
CA HIS A 255 -2.36 12.96 10.12
C HIS A 255 -2.13 12.28 11.47
N LYS A 256 -1.78 13.05 12.51
CA LYS A 256 -1.67 12.53 13.88
C LYS A 256 -2.99 11.96 14.39
N GLU A 257 -4.09 12.71 14.28
CA GLU A 257 -5.42 12.25 14.72
C GLU A 257 -5.81 10.93 14.05
N VAL A 258 -5.72 10.87 12.73
CA VAL A 258 -6.12 9.68 11.97
C VAL A 258 -5.19 8.50 12.22
N SER A 259 -3.89 8.76 12.39
CA SER A 259 -2.92 7.70 12.73
C SER A 259 -3.22 7.08 14.10
N GLU A 260 -3.59 7.88 15.09
CA GLU A 260 -3.98 7.37 16.42
C GLU A 260 -5.23 6.48 16.36
N GLU A 261 -6.25 6.86 15.57
CA GLU A 261 -7.43 6.02 15.34
C GLU A 261 -7.07 4.71 14.63
N GLN A 262 -6.25 4.79 13.58
CA GLN A 262 -5.84 3.61 12.81
C GLN A 262 -5.03 2.64 13.66
N VAL A 263 -4.11 3.14 14.48
CA VAL A 263 -3.32 2.33 15.41
C VAL A 263 -4.23 1.61 16.41
N ARG A 264 -5.28 2.25 16.93
CA ARG A 264 -6.27 1.59 17.81
C ARG A 264 -6.94 0.39 17.14
N VAL A 265 -7.28 0.51 15.86
CA VAL A 265 -7.88 -0.59 15.07
C VAL A 265 -6.85 -1.70 14.83
N LEU A 266 -5.69 -1.35 14.26
CA LEU A 266 -4.64 -2.29 13.87
C LEU A 266 -4.12 -3.11 15.05
N TYR A 267 -3.89 -2.47 16.20
CA TYR A 267 -3.30 -3.08 17.38
C TYR A 267 -4.32 -3.54 18.42
N ARG A 268 -5.61 -3.56 18.07
CA ARG A 268 -6.66 -4.10 18.95
C ARG A 268 -6.26 -5.48 19.46
N GLY A 269 -6.28 -5.63 20.79
CA GLY A 269 -5.91 -6.87 21.49
C GLY A 269 -4.41 -7.06 21.76
N THR A 270 -3.52 -6.10 21.45
CA THR A 270 -2.05 -6.29 21.59
C THR A 270 -1.36 -5.41 22.63
N GLY A 271 -2.08 -4.53 23.33
CA GLY A 271 -1.50 -3.57 24.27
C GLY A 271 -0.57 -2.51 23.64
N LYS A 272 -0.37 -2.52 22.31
CA LYS A 272 0.42 -1.52 21.57
C LYS A 272 -0.44 -0.31 21.21
N SER A 273 0.15 0.88 21.26
CA SER A 273 -0.53 2.17 21.06
C SER A 273 0.18 3.12 20.08
N ALA A 274 1.21 2.64 19.37
CA ALA A 274 1.92 3.39 18.35
C ALA A 274 2.42 2.44 17.26
N TYR A 275 2.67 2.99 16.06
CA TYR A 275 3.46 2.30 15.04
C TYR A 275 4.84 1.94 15.58
N ARG A 276 5.40 0.87 15.05
CA ARG A 276 6.77 0.46 15.38
C ARG A 276 7.74 1.45 14.74
N ALA A 277 8.73 1.87 15.51
CA ALA A 277 9.82 2.73 15.05
C ALA A 277 10.69 2.00 14.03
#